data_AF-A0A931R460-F1
#
_entry.id   AF-A0A931R460-F1
#
_cell.length_a   1.000
_cell.length_b   1.000
_cell.length_c   1.000
_cell.angle_alpha   90.00
_cell.angle_beta   90.00
_cell.angle_gamma   90.00
#
_symmetry.space_group_name_H-M   'P 1'
#
loop_
_entity.id
_entity.type
_entity.pdbx_description
1 polymer ?
#
loop_
_entity_poly.entity_id
_entity_poly.type
_entity_poly.pdbx_seq_one_letter_code
_entity_poly.pdbx_strand_id
1 'polypeptide(L)'
;MLVRMVRGFAASYEFMNDPKNRAEVTGILKESLKVSDEIARQLFAPYTEPDKNVLPKRGELDLKAFDRVLKLMGEVGAIPTPVAPAERFIDLRYLKTARIQ
;
A
#
# COMPACT_ATOMS: atom_id res chain seq x y z
N MET A 1 6.01 -5.25 19.42
CA MET A 1 6.56 -5.66 18.11
C MET A 1 5.79 -5.03 16.94
N LEU A 2 4.46 -5.14 16.88
CA LEU A 2 3.62 -4.62 15.78
C LEU A 2 3.79 -3.12 15.48
N VAL A 3 3.77 -2.24 16.49
CA VAL A 3 3.97 -0.79 16.26
C VAL A 3 5.35 -0.49 15.64
N ARG A 4 6.39 -1.26 16.00
CA ARG A 4 7.73 -1.09 15.41
C ARG A 4 7.73 -1.53 13.94
N MET A 5 7.08 -2.64 13.63
CA MET A 5 6.91 -3.12 12.25
C MET A 5 6.15 -2.09 11.42
N VAL A 6 5.03 -1.58 11.91
CA VAL A 6 4.23 -0.53 11.25
C VAL A 6 5.06 0.74 10.98
N ARG A 7 5.92 1.16 11.91
CA ARG A 7 6.86 2.28 11.66
C ARG A 7 7.91 1.95 10.60
N GLY A 8 8.37 0.70 10.52
CA GLY A 8 9.25 0.22 9.46
C GLY A 8 8.58 0.30 8.08
N PHE A 9 7.31 -0.10 7.98
CA PHE A 9 6.52 0.07 6.76
C PHE A 9 6.34 1.55 6.39
N ALA A 10 6.07 2.43 7.35
CA ALA A 10 5.99 3.86 7.06
C ALA A 10 7.29 4.40 6.46
N ALA A 11 8.43 4.02 7.03
CA ALA A 11 9.74 4.41 6.52
C ALA A 11 9.98 3.88 5.10
N SER A 12 9.49 2.68 4.75
CA SER A 12 9.62 2.17 3.38
C SER A 12 8.74 2.94 2.38
N TYR A 13 7.53 3.35 2.76
CA TYR A 13 6.71 4.23 1.92
C TYR A 13 7.37 5.60 1.71
N GLU A 14 7.90 6.22 2.76
CA GLU A 14 8.66 7.48 2.65
C GLU A 14 9.88 7.32 1.73
N PHE A 15 10.62 6.22 1.89
CA PHE A 15 11.76 5.90 1.05
C PHE A 15 11.36 5.73 -0.43
N MET A 16 10.29 4.98 -0.72
CA MET A 16 9.81 4.76 -2.09
C MET A 16 9.26 6.03 -2.74
N ASN A 17 8.61 6.89 -1.96
CA ASN A 17 8.02 8.14 -2.46
C ASN A 17 9.06 9.25 -2.69
N ASP A 18 10.26 9.16 -2.10
CA ASP A 18 11.32 10.13 -2.31
C ASP A 18 11.98 9.93 -3.70
N PRO A 19 11.89 10.92 -4.62
CA PRO A 19 12.44 10.80 -5.96
C PRO A 19 13.94 10.48 -6.00
N LYS A 20 14.70 10.85 -4.96
CA LYS A 20 16.14 10.60 -4.89
C LYS A 20 16.47 9.10 -4.80
N ASN A 21 15.52 8.29 -4.33
CA ASN A 21 15.71 6.86 -4.11
C ASN A 21 15.28 5.99 -5.31
N ARG A 22 14.80 6.60 -6.40
CA ARG A 22 14.22 5.87 -7.56
C ARG A 22 15.14 4.81 -8.14
N ALA A 23 16.42 5.11 -8.26
CA ALA A 23 17.41 4.15 -8.79
C ALA A 23 17.53 2.92 -7.88
N GLU A 24 17.58 3.13 -6.57
CA GLU A 24 17.66 2.04 -5.59
C GLU A 24 16.37 1.20 -5.56
N VAL A 25 15.20 1.85 -5.56
CA VAL A 25 13.90 1.16 -5.63
C VAL A 25 13.79 0.32 -6.91
N THR A 26 14.23 0.86 -8.05
CA THR A 26 14.26 0.12 -9.32
C THR A 26 15.21 -1.08 -9.24
N GLY A 27 16.38 -0.91 -8.62
CA GLY A 27 17.32 -2.00 -8.34
C GLY A 27 16.70 -3.12 -7.51
N ILE A 28 16.02 -2.77 -6.42
CA ILE A 28 15.30 -3.73 -5.55
C ILE A 28 14.25 -4.50 -6.34
N LEU A 29 13.48 -3.83 -7.21
CA LEU A 29 12.46 -4.48 -8.04
C LEU A 29 13.08 -5.45 -9.05
N LYS A 30 14.17 -5.06 -9.72
CA LYS A 30 14.89 -5.95 -10.65
C LYS A 30 15.38 -7.21 -9.95
N GLU A 31 16.00 -7.05 -8.78
CA GLU A 31 16.55 -8.16 -8.03
C GLU A 31 15.44 -9.07 -7.48
N SER A 32 14.37 -8.49 -6.94
CA SER A 32 13.27 -9.23 -6.30
C SER A 32 12.40 -9.96 -7.31
N LEU A 33 12.11 -9.33 -8.44
CA LEU A 33 11.21 -9.87 -9.47
C LEU A 33 11.97 -10.58 -10.60
N LYS A 34 13.32 -10.55 -10.60
CA LYS A 34 14.18 -11.12 -11.65
C LYS A 34 13.83 -10.64 -13.06
N VAL A 35 13.57 -9.34 -13.18
CA VAL A 35 13.17 -8.69 -14.44
C VAL A 35 14.27 -7.77 -14.97
N SER A 36 14.16 -7.39 -16.24
CA SER A 36 15.05 -6.41 -16.86
C SER A 36 14.85 -5.01 -16.27
N ASP A 37 15.81 -4.12 -16.53
CA ASP A 37 15.72 -2.71 -16.12
C ASP A 37 14.47 -2.02 -16.67
N GLU A 38 14.20 -2.24 -17.96
CA GLU A 38 13.05 -1.66 -18.62
C GLU A 38 11.72 -2.15 -18.02
N ILE A 39 11.61 -3.45 -17.71
CA ILE A 39 10.40 -3.99 -17.09
C ILE A 39 10.23 -3.44 -15.67
N ALA A 40 11.31 -3.32 -14.88
CA ALA A 40 11.23 -2.74 -13.54
C ALA A 40 10.79 -1.28 -13.56
N ARG A 41 11.33 -0.49 -14.51
CA ARG A 41 10.95 0.92 -14.70
C ARG A 41 9.46 1.05 -15.06
N GLN A 42 8.96 0.21 -15.96
CA GLN A 42 7.55 0.22 -16.36
C GLN A 42 6.62 -0.19 -15.21
N LEU A 43 6.99 -1.22 -14.44
CA LEU A 43 6.22 -1.66 -13.26
C LEU A 43 6.12 -0.56 -12.20
N PHE A 44 7.19 0.20 -12.00
CA PHE A 44 7.22 1.26 -11.00
C PHE A 44 6.72 2.62 -11.50
N ALA A 45 6.59 2.83 -12.82
CA ALA A 45 6.20 4.11 -13.39
C ALA A 45 4.93 4.73 -12.76
N PRO A 46 3.81 3.99 -12.58
CA PRO A 46 2.60 4.54 -11.96
C PRO A 46 2.81 5.07 -10.53
N TYR A 47 3.81 4.53 -9.83
CA TYR A 47 4.15 4.87 -8.45
C TYR A 47 5.04 6.12 -8.36
N THR A 48 5.60 6.57 -9.48
CA THR A 48 6.48 7.75 -9.57
C THR A 48 5.79 9.01 -10.10
N GLU A 49 4.54 8.88 -10.56
CA GLU A 49 3.68 9.95 -11.07
C GLU A 49 2.93 10.59 -9.89
N PRO A 50 3.34 11.78 -9.43
CA PRO A 50 2.85 12.37 -8.18
C PRO A 50 1.36 12.74 -8.22
N ASP A 51 0.82 12.96 -9.41
CA ASP A 51 -0.58 13.24 -9.70
C ASP A 51 -1.48 12.01 -9.61
N LYS A 52 -0.94 10.80 -9.77
CA LYS A 52 -1.72 9.56 -9.69
C LYS A 52 -2.00 9.09 -8.26
N ASN A 53 -1.24 9.59 -7.27
CA ASN A 53 -1.41 9.30 -5.84
C ASN A 53 -1.63 7.80 -5.54
N VAL A 54 -0.85 6.94 -6.22
CA VAL A 54 -1.01 5.47 -6.17
C VAL A 54 -0.51 4.89 -4.84
N LEU A 55 0.57 5.45 -4.28
CA LEU A 55 1.08 5.05 -2.97
C LEU A 55 0.55 5.93 -1.86
N PRO A 56 0.21 5.35 -0.70
CA PRO A 56 0.11 6.13 0.52
C PRO A 56 1.46 6.76 0.85
N LYS A 57 1.44 7.89 1.57
CA LYS A 57 2.66 8.60 1.95
C LYS A 57 3.46 7.81 2.98
N ARG A 58 2.76 7.21 3.95
CA ARG A 58 3.34 6.51 5.09
C ARG A 58 2.64 5.18 5.40
N GLY A 59 1.82 4.68 4.48
CA GLY A 59 1.05 3.44 4.66
C GLY A 59 -0.30 3.65 5.33
N GLU A 60 -0.89 4.84 5.18
CA GLU A 60 -2.24 5.15 5.66
C GLU A 60 -3.28 4.22 5.03
N LEU A 61 -4.30 3.84 5.82
CA LEU A 61 -5.43 3.03 5.35
C LEU A 61 -6.71 3.85 5.36
N ASP A 62 -7.56 3.62 4.35
CA ASP A 62 -8.90 4.22 4.24
C ASP A 62 -9.97 3.14 4.39
N LEU A 63 -10.63 3.10 5.55
CA LEU A 63 -11.71 2.15 5.83
C LEU A 63 -12.89 2.33 4.87
N LYS A 64 -13.19 3.56 4.44
CA LYS A 64 -14.28 3.81 3.48
C LYS A 64 -13.94 3.22 2.11
N ALA A 65 -12.67 3.30 1.71
CA ALA A 65 -12.21 2.64 0.48
C ALA A 65 -12.31 1.13 0.60
N PHE A 66 -11.93 0.57 1.75
CA PHE A 66 -12.03 -0.87 1.99
C PHE A 66 -13.48 -1.37 1.98
N ASP A 67 -14.41 -0.65 2.61
CA ASP A 67 -15.84 -0.96 2.57
C ASP A 67 -16.40 -0.96 1.14
N ARG A 68 -15.93 -0.06 0.27
CA ARG A 68 -16.32 -0.06 -1.15
C ARG A 68 -15.86 -1.32 -1.87
N VAL A 69 -14.65 -1.81 -1.59
CA VAL A 69 -14.14 -3.07 -2.15
C VAL A 69 -14.95 -4.26 -1.62
N LEU A 70 -15.20 -4.31 -0.30
CA LEU A 70 -16.02 -5.37 0.29
C LEU A 70 -17.44 -5.40 -0.30
N LYS A 71 -18.05 -4.23 -0.50
CA LYS A 71 -19.36 -4.13 -1.16
C LYS A 71 -19.32 -4.70 -2.57
N LEU A 72 -18.34 -4.30 -3.39
CA LEU A 72 -18.18 -4.84 -4.74
C LEU A 72 -18.00 -6.36 -4.73
N MET A 73 -17.20 -6.89 -3.81
CA MET A 73 -17.01 -8.34 -3.66
C MET A 73 -18.31 -9.06 -3.29
N GLY A 74 -19.16 -8.44 -2.45
CA GLY A 74 -20.49 -8.96 -2.13
C GLY A 74 -21.44 -8.93 -3.33
N GLU A 75 -21.43 -7.85 -4.11
CA GLU A 75 -22.27 -7.69 -5.31
C GLU A 75 -21.98 -8.75 -6.38
N VAL A 76 -20.71 -9.14 -6.56
CA VAL A 76 -20.31 -10.20 -7.50
C VAL A 76 -20.39 -11.60 -6.91
N GLY A 77 -20.87 -11.75 -5.67
CA GLY A 77 -20.99 -13.05 -4.98
C GLY A 77 -19.65 -13.69 -4.58
N ALA A 78 -18.55 -12.93 -4.58
CA ALA A 78 -17.24 -13.43 -4.17
C ALA A 78 -17.13 -13.64 -2.64
N ILE A 79 -17.97 -12.97 -1.85
CA ILE A 79 -18.07 -13.15 -0.40
C ILE A 79 -19.52 -13.26 0.07
N PRO A 80 -19.79 -13.91 1.23
CA PRO A 80 -21.13 -14.05 1.77
C PRO A 80 -21.79 -12.70 2.06
N THR A 81 -23.11 -12.67 1.90
CA THR A 81 -23.96 -11.56 2.33
C THR A 81 -24.70 -11.94 3.62
N PRO A 82 -24.91 -10.99 4.57
CA PRO A 82 -24.52 -9.59 4.52
C PRO A 82 -23.00 -9.39 4.64
N VAL A 83 -22.48 -8.42 3.88
CA VAL A 83 -21.06 -8.07 3.90
C VAL A 83 -20.70 -7.47 5.25
N ALA A 84 -19.66 -8.00 5.90
CA ALA A 84 -19.16 -7.46 7.16
C ALA A 84 -18.41 -6.14 6.94
N PRO A 85 -18.44 -5.19 7.90
CA PRO A 85 -17.76 -3.91 7.77
C PRO A 85 -16.23 -4.06 7.85
N ALA A 86 -15.50 -3.11 7.26
CA ALA A 86 -14.03 -3.09 7.21
C ALA A 86 -13.36 -3.24 8.58
N GLU A 87 -13.93 -2.66 9.65
CA GLU A 87 -13.39 -2.71 11.01
C GLU A 87 -13.34 -4.12 11.59
N ARG A 88 -14.09 -5.08 11.02
CA ARG A 88 -13.95 -6.49 11.39
C ARG A 88 -12.58 -7.04 11.01
N PHE A 89 -11.96 -6.50 9.97
CA PHE A 89 -10.72 -6.99 9.38
C PHE A 89 -9.53 -6.06 9.63
N ILE A 90 -9.78 -4.78 9.88
CA ILE A 90 -8.76 -3.74 9.99
C ILE A 90 -8.75 -3.14 11.40
N ASP A 91 -7.62 -3.27 12.08
CA ASP A 91 -7.35 -2.62 13.37
C ASP A 91 -6.41 -1.42 13.21
N LEU A 92 -7.00 -0.22 13.18
CA LEU A 92 -6.23 1.03 13.04
C LEU A 92 -5.45 1.43 14.30
N ARG A 93 -5.62 0.77 15.44
CA ARG A 93 -4.96 1.19 16.70
C ARG A 93 -3.44 1.21 16.56
N TYR A 94 -2.87 0.30 15.79
CA TYR A 94 -1.42 0.25 15.57
C TYR A 94 -0.92 1.39 14.70
N LEU A 95 -1.64 1.74 13.62
CA LEU A 95 -1.29 2.87 12.75
C LEU A 95 -1.45 4.20 13.50
N LYS A 96 -2.50 4.34 14.31
CA LYS A 96 -2.69 5.50 15.20
C LYS A 96 -1.55 5.62 16.21
N THR A 97 -1.18 4.54 16.89
CA THR A 97 -0.06 4.52 17.85
C THR A 97 1.29 4.80 17.18
N ALA A 98 1.43 4.42 15.91
CA ALA A 98 2.60 4.73 15.10
C ALA A 98 2.61 6.17 14.55
N ARG A 99 1.52 6.94 14.73
CA ARG A 99 1.31 8.29 14.17
C ARG A 99 1.37 8.32 12.65
N ILE A 100 0.72 7.34 12.01
CA ILE A 100 0.58 7.24 10.55
C ILE A 100 -0.84 7.59 10.13
N GLN A 101 -1.83 7.21 10.94
CA GLN A 101 -3.26 7.41 10.66
C GLN A 101 -3.76 8.82 10.98
#